data_AF-A0A965LU87-F1
#
_entry.id   AF-A0A965LU87-F1
#
_cell.length_a   1.000
_cell.length_b   1.000
_cell.length_c   1.000
_cell.angle_alpha   90.00
_cell.angle_beta   90.00
_cell.angle_gamma   90.00
#
_symmetry.space_group_name_H-M   'P 1'
#
loop_
_entity.id
_entity.type
_entity.pdbx_description
1 polymer ?
#
loop_
_entity_poly.entity_id
_entity_poly.type
_entity_poly.pdbx_seq_one_letter_code
_entity_poly.pdbx_strand_id
1 'polypeptide(L)'
;DTAPLWQQVIVGNGIANGTFMVVPNRWGFVGALNFYGSSFISDPYGRVLVSASRDQDEVLVADLDLDQRRDWLDLFPFLGTRRPDTYSVLTKEIVNPRTENGDGIEGGIAGVKP
;
A
#
# COMPACT_ATOMS: atom_id res chain seq x y z
N ASP A 1 -3.94 -5.52 -16.96
CA ASP A 1 -3.49 -4.26 -16.36
C ASP A 1 -3.72 -4.31 -14.86
N THR A 2 -2.75 -3.88 -14.06
CA THR A 2 -2.76 -3.97 -12.59
C THR A 2 -3.07 -2.64 -11.89
N ALA A 3 -3.24 -1.54 -12.64
CA ALA A 3 -3.52 -0.22 -12.07
C ALA A 3 -4.73 -0.18 -11.11
N PRO A 4 -5.90 -0.82 -11.40
CA PRO A 4 -7.04 -0.79 -10.48
C PRO A 4 -6.76 -1.49 -9.14
N LEU A 5 -6.04 -2.63 -9.17
CA LEU A 5 -5.66 -3.37 -7.98
C LEU A 5 -4.68 -2.57 -7.12
N TRP A 6 -3.71 -1.94 -7.77
CA TRP A 6 -2.71 -1.09 -7.13
C TRP A 6 -3.37 0.11 -6.42
N GLN A 7 -4.28 0.80 -7.09
CA GLN A 7 -5.03 1.92 -6.50
C GLN A 7 -5.88 1.45 -5.31
N GLN A 8 -6.63 0.34 -5.46
CA GLN A 8 -7.48 -0.20 -4.39
C GLN A 8 -6.70 -0.54 -3.12
N VAL A 9 -5.54 -1.17 -3.26
CA VAL A 9 -4.70 -1.53 -2.10
C VAL A 9 -4.18 -0.29 -1.37
N ILE A 10 -3.75 0.74 -2.12
CA ILE A 10 -3.22 1.97 -1.52
C ILE A 10 -4.34 2.79 -0.86
N VAL A 11 -5.50 2.89 -1.51
CA VAL A 11 -6.69 3.53 -0.92
C VAL A 11 -7.11 2.78 0.36
N GLY A 12 -7.17 1.45 0.32
CA GLY A 12 -7.47 0.63 1.49
C GLY A 12 -6.50 0.85 2.64
N ASN A 13 -5.20 1.03 2.35
CA ASN A 13 -4.20 1.41 3.34
C ASN A 13 -4.50 2.78 3.97
N GLY A 14 -4.84 3.78 3.15
CA GLY A 14 -5.25 5.11 3.61
C GLY A 14 -6.45 5.06 4.55
N ILE A 15 -7.49 4.32 4.17
CA ILE A 15 -8.70 4.10 4.98
C ILE A 15 -8.35 3.45 6.33
N ALA A 16 -7.55 2.38 6.32
CA ALA A 16 -7.20 1.61 7.52
C ALA A 16 -6.32 2.37 8.52
N ASN A 17 -5.67 3.45 8.08
CA ASN A 17 -4.77 4.27 8.90
C ASN A 17 -5.27 5.71 9.10
N GLY A 18 -6.37 6.10 8.46
CA GLY A 18 -6.90 7.46 8.48
C GLY A 18 -5.92 8.46 7.89
N THR A 19 -5.32 8.14 6.74
CA THR A 19 -4.30 8.98 6.09
C THR A 19 -4.71 9.39 4.70
N PHE A 20 -4.32 10.61 4.33
CA PHE A 20 -4.27 11.02 2.94
C PHE A 20 -3.18 10.24 2.22
N MET A 21 -3.46 9.78 1.01
CA MET A 21 -2.48 9.09 0.17
C MET A 21 -2.12 9.99 -0.99
N VAL A 22 -0.84 10.33 -1.15
CA VAL A 22 -0.32 11.10 -2.29
C VAL A 22 0.62 10.18 -3.04
N VAL A 23 0.22 9.76 -4.24
CA VAL A 23 0.81 8.59 -4.89
C VAL A 23 1.34 8.98 -6.27
N PRO A 24 2.65 9.22 -6.40
CA PRO A 24 3.25 9.43 -7.71
C PRO A 24 3.51 8.09 -8.40
N ASN A 25 3.29 8.06 -9.71
CA ASN A 25 3.67 6.95 -10.56
C ASN A 25 4.19 7.45 -11.91
N ARG A 26 5.14 6.70 -12.48
CA ARG A 26 5.73 7.00 -13.79
C ARG A 26 4.75 6.63 -14.90
N TRP A 27 4.86 7.27 -16.05
CA TRP A 27 4.21 6.84 -17.28
C TRP A 27 5.23 6.61 -18.41
N GLY A 28 4.83 5.84 -19.42
CA GLY A 28 5.61 5.63 -20.64
C GLY A 28 6.66 4.51 -20.56
N PHE A 29 7.45 4.38 -21.63
CA PHE A 29 8.41 3.29 -21.79
C PHE A 29 9.77 3.61 -21.18
N VAL A 30 10.33 2.65 -20.44
CA VAL A 30 11.73 2.64 -19.99
C VAL A 30 12.32 1.27 -20.27
N GLY A 31 13.10 1.17 -21.35
CA GLY A 31 13.55 -0.11 -21.87
C GLY A 31 12.35 -0.99 -22.26
N ALA A 32 12.27 -2.20 -21.70
CA ALA A 32 11.17 -3.14 -21.94
C ALA A 32 9.95 -2.91 -21.03
N LEU A 33 10.02 -1.99 -20.07
CA LEU A 33 8.93 -1.71 -19.13
C LEU A 33 8.05 -0.59 -19.69
N ASN A 34 6.73 -0.79 -19.62
CA ASN A 34 5.75 0.25 -19.90
C ASN A 34 5.02 0.62 -18.60
N PHE A 35 5.19 1.86 -18.15
CA PHE A 35 4.55 2.37 -16.94
C PHE A 35 3.21 3.03 -17.27
N TYR A 36 2.23 2.87 -16.39
CA TYR A 36 0.84 3.22 -16.67
C TYR A 36 0.38 4.57 -16.13
N GLY A 37 1.26 5.41 -15.58
CA GLY A 37 0.88 6.68 -14.98
C GLY A 37 -0.10 6.45 -13.83
N SER A 38 -1.26 7.12 -13.85
CA SER A 38 -2.30 6.95 -12.83
C SER A 38 -1.85 7.34 -11.42
N SER A 39 -0.98 8.35 -11.31
CA SER A 39 -0.74 9.04 -10.05
C SER A 39 -2.07 9.53 -9.48
N PHE A 40 -2.25 9.56 -8.17
CA PHE A 40 -3.50 10.05 -7.58
C PHE A 40 -3.31 10.57 -6.15
N ILE A 41 -4.31 11.30 -5.68
CA ILE A 41 -4.45 11.70 -4.28
C ILE A 41 -5.79 11.18 -3.74
N SER A 42 -5.81 10.54 -2.58
CA SER A 42 -7.04 10.14 -1.90
C SER A 42 -7.12 10.63 -0.46
N ASP A 43 -8.35 10.85 0.01
CA ASP A 43 -8.65 11.23 1.40
C ASP A 43 -8.74 10.02 2.35
N PRO A 44 -8.83 10.23 3.68
CA PRO A 44 -9.01 9.16 4.66
C PRO A 44 -10.30 8.34 4.50
N TYR A 45 -11.32 8.88 3.84
CA TYR A 45 -12.57 8.17 3.52
C TYR A 45 -12.39 7.24 2.31
N GLY A 46 -11.24 7.30 1.64
CA GLY A 46 -10.91 6.53 0.45
C GLY A 46 -11.42 7.13 -0.86
N ARG A 47 -11.86 8.39 -0.83
CA ARG A 47 -12.28 9.09 -2.04
C ARG A 47 -11.03 9.55 -2.78
N VAL A 48 -10.97 9.29 -4.08
CA VAL A 48 -9.91 9.82 -4.94
C VAL A 48 -10.27 11.25 -5.29
N LEU A 49 -9.44 12.21 -4.85
CA LEU A 49 -9.66 13.64 -5.02
C LEU A 49 -9.24 14.10 -6.42
N VAL A 50 -8.12 13.56 -6.91
CA VAL A 50 -7.57 13.87 -8.23
C VAL A 50 -6.72 12.68 -8.72
N SER A 51 -6.69 12.46 -10.03
CA SER A 51 -5.90 11.43 -10.70
C SER A 51 -5.29 11.95 -11.98
N ALA A 52 -4.07 11.50 -12.26
CA ALA A 52 -3.40 11.73 -13.52
C ALA A 52 -3.86 10.73 -14.58
N SER A 53 -3.74 11.12 -15.85
CA SER A 53 -3.84 10.18 -16.97
C SER A 53 -2.70 9.16 -17.00
N ARG A 54 -2.65 8.37 -18.07
CA ARG A 54 -1.74 7.21 -18.19
C ARG A 54 -0.57 7.45 -19.13
N ASP A 55 -0.62 8.52 -19.91
CA ASP A 55 0.09 8.66 -21.17
C ASP A 55 0.63 10.07 -21.41
N GLN A 56 0.68 10.91 -20.37
CA GLN A 56 1.27 12.25 -20.43
C GLN A 56 1.77 12.71 -19.05
N ASP A 57 2.67 13.70 -19.10
CA ASP A 57 3.15 14.39 -17.90
C ASP A 57 2.03 15.24 -17.31
N GLU A 58 1.86 15.14 -15.99
CA GLU A 58 0.83 15.90 -15.28
C GLU A 58 1.30 16.37 -13.89
N VAL A 59 0.73 17.49 -13.46
CA VAL A 59 0.89 18.03 -12.11
C VAL A 59 -0.48 17.96 -11.44
N LEU A 60 -0.57 17.23 -10.33
CA LEU A 60 -1.79 17.11 -9.55
C LEU A 60 -1.76 18.10 -8.38
N VAL A 61 -2.85 18.83 -8.19
CA VAL A 61 -3.05 19.75 -7.08
C VAL A 61 -4.40 19.42 -6.43
N ALA A 62 -4.42 19.32 -5.11
CA ALA A 62 -5.63 19.09 -4.33
C ALA A 62 -5.52 19.80 -2.97
N ASP A 63 -6.65 20.33 -2.50
CA ASP A 63 -6.77 20.87 -1.15
C ASP A 63 -7.06 19.73 -0.17
N LEU A 64 -6.28 19.66 0.91
CA LEU A 64 -6.41 18.64 1.93
C LEU A 64 -6.94 19.27 3.22
N ASP A 65 -8.17 18.93 3.58
CA ASP A 65 -8.75 19.29 4.86
C ASP A 65 -8.30 18.28 5.94
N LEU A 66 -7.33 18.67 6.76
CA LEU A 66 -6.72 17.78 7.73
C LEU A 66 -7.68 17.37 8.86
N ASP A 67 -8.78 18.10 9.08
CA ASP A 67 -9.78 17.75 10.08
C ASP A 67 -10.53 16.46 9.69
N GLN A 68 -10.61 16.12 8.40
CA GLN A 68 -11.20 14.87 7.92
C GLN A 68 -10.53 13.61 8.51
N ARG A 69 -9.24 13.67 8.83
CA ARG A 69 -8.57 12.55 9.51
C ARG A 69 -9.16 12.32 10.89
N ARG A 70 -9.41 13.42 11.62
CA ARG A 70 -9.98 13.35 12.96
C ARG A 70 -11.39 12.77 12.88
N ASP A 71 -12.23 13.31 12.01
CA ASP A 71 -13.60 12.84 11.81
C ASP A 71 -13.66 11.35 11.44
N TRP A 72 -12.77 10.91 10.54
CA TRP A 72 -12.70 9.51 10.14
C TRP A 72 -12.32 8.59 11.30
N LEU A 73 -11.31 8.95 12.09
CA LEU A 73 -10.84 8.12 13.21
C LEU A 73 -11.75 8.19 14.44
N ASP A 74 -12.54 9.27 14.59
CA ASP A 74 -13.58 9.37 15.61
C ASP A 74 -14.76 8.44 15.27
N LEU A 75 -15.15 8.36 13.98
CA LEU A 75 -16.18 7.43 13.50
C LEU A 75 -15.70 5.96 13.50
N PHE A 76 -14.45 5.74 13.07
CA PHE A 76 -13.81 4.44 12.98
C PHE A 76 -12.48 4.45 13.75
N PRO A 77 -12.48 4.08 15.05
CA PRO A 77 -11.30 4.16 15.91
C PRO A 77 -10.29 3.02 15.65
N PHE A 78 -9.98 2.75 14.38
CA PHE A 78 -9.11 1.64 13.94
C PHE A 78 -7.82 1.59 14.75
N LEU A 79 -7.14 2.73 14.91
CA LEU A 79 -5.89 2.80 15.68
C LEU A 79 -6.07 2.40 17.15
N GLY A 80 -7.16 2.84 17.79
CA GLY A 80 -7.49 2.49 19.18
C GLY A 80 -7.91 1.03 19.35
N THR A 81 -8.49 0.42 18.32
CA THR A 81 -8.90 -1.00 18.32
C THR A 81 -7.79 -1.99 17.94
N ARG A 82 -6.62 -1.51 17.51
CA ARG A 82 -5.48 -2.39 17.20
C ARG A 82 -5.05 -3.15 18.45
N ARG A 83 -4.50 -4.34 18.24
CA ARG A 83 -3.92 -5.19 19.29
C ARG A 83 -2.42 -5.40 19.04
N PRO A 84 -1.57 -4.34 19.16
CA PRO A 84 -0.13 -4.47 18.96
C PRO A 84 0.52 -5.58 19.79
N ASP A 85 -0.02 -5.83 20.99
CA ASP A 85 0.38 -6.92 21.88
C ASP A 85 0.29 -8.31 21.23
N THR A 86 -0.65 -8.50 20.30
CA THR A 86 -0.83 -9.77 19.57
C THR A 86 0.00 -9.87 18.29
N TYR A 87 0.52 -8.76 17.76
CA TYR A 87 1.21 -8.76 16.46
C TYR A 87 2.65 -9.27 16.53
N SER A 88 3.21 -9.40 17.74
CA SER A 88 4.60 -9.82 17.94
C SER A 88 4.94 -11.14 17.26
N VAL A 89 3.98 -12.08 17.16
CA VAL A 89 4.19 -13.36 16.46
C VAL A 89 4.37 -13.19 14.95
N LEU A 90 3.72 -12.19 14.35
CA LEU A 90 3.80 -11.90 12.91
C LEU A 90 5.16 -11.29 12.53
N THR A 91 5.84 -10.67 13.49
CA THR A 91 7.17 -10.08 13.31
C THR A 91 8.29 -11.02 13.73
N LYS A 92 7.97 -12.23 14.23
CA LYS A 92 9.01 -13.23 14.54
C LYS A 92 9.62 -13.73 13.25
N GLU A 93 10.94 -13.92 13.28
CA GLU A 93 11.63 -14.53 12.15
C GLU A 93 11.12 -15.97 11.97
N ILE A 94 10.61 -16.29 10.78
CA ILE A 94 10.30 -17.65 10.38
C ILE A 94 11.58 -18.22 9.80
N VAL A 95 12.16 -19.26 10.41
CA VAL A 95 13.39 -19.90 9.90
C VAL A 95 13.03 -21.25 9.33
N ASN A 96 13.09 -21.39 8.02
CA ASN A 96 13.07 -22.70 7.38
C ASN A 96 14.45 -22.98 6.77
N PRO A 97 15.33 -23.70 7.48
CA PRO A 97 16.68 -23.96 7.00
C PRO A 97 16.65 -24.75 5.68
N ARG A 98 17.70 -24.59 4.86
CA ARG A 98 17.85 -25.32 3.60
C ARG A 98 18.49 -26.68 3.82
N THR A 99 17.99 -27.68 3.12
CA THR A 99 18.72 -28.94 2.87
C THR A 99 19.84 -28.70 1.85
N GLU A 100 20.73 -29.66 1.67
CA GLU A 100 21.82 -29.60 0.67
C GLU A 100 21.30 -29.40 -0.77
N ASN A 101 20.07 -29.84 -1.06
CA ASN A 101 19.45 -29.74 -2.39
C ASN A 101 18.65 -28.43 -2.58
N GLY A 102 18.60 -27.56 -1.56
CA GLY A 102 17.92 -26.26 -1.64
C GLY A 102 16.46 -26.25 -1.17
N ASP A 103 15.91 -27.39 -0.76
CA ASP A 103 14.55 -27.51 -0.20
C ASP A 103 14.49 -27.06 1.26
N GLY A 104 13.30 -26.66 1.73
CA GLY A 104 13.08 -26.29 3.13
C GLY A 104 12.95 -27.52 4.01
N ILE A 105 13.68 -27.57 5.12
CA ILE A 105 13.64 -28.71 6.07
C ILE A 105 12.22 -28.93 6.62
N GLU A 106 11.47 -27.85 6.88
CA GLU A 106 10.10 -27.92 7.40
C GLU A 106 9.04 -28.02 6.28
N GLY A 107 9.45 -28.20 5.02
CA GLY A 107 8.59 -28.11 3.84
C GLY A 107 8.28 -26.67 3.43
N GLY A 108 7.80 -26.46 2.19
CA GLY A 108 7.54 -25.11 1.66
C GLY A 108 8.81 -24.39 1.17
N ILE A 109 8.79 -23.04 1.13
CA ILE A 109 9.87 -22.24 0.56
C ILE A 109 11.05 -22.16 1.54
N ALA A 110 12.21 -22.64 1.08
CA ALA A 110 13.44 -22.67 1.86
C ALA A 110 14.12 -21.30 1.94
N GLY A 111 14.58 -20.91 3.14
CA GLY A 111 15.30 -19.65 3.34
C GLY A 111 14.41 -18.43 3.57
N VAL A 112 13.23 -18.60 4.18
CA VAL A 112 12.58 -17.46 4.84
C VAL A 112 13.51 -17.02 5.99
N LYS A 113 14.02 -15.78 5.89
CA LYS A 113 14.65 -14.90 6.90
C LYS A 113 15.43 -13.75 6.21
N PRO A 114 15.33 -12.46 6.62
CA PRO A 114 14.15 -11.64 6.96
C PRO A 114 13.25 -11.38 5.73
#